data_AF-A0A5N6ZCV8-F1
#
_entry.id   AF-A0A5N6ZCV8-F1
#
_cell.length_a   1.000
_cell.length_b   1.000
_cell.length_c   1.000
_cell.angle_alpha   90.00
_cell.angle_beta   90.00
_cell.angle_gamma   90.00
#
_symmetry.space_group_name_H-M   'P 1'
#
loop_
_entity.id
_entity.type
_entity.pdbx_description
1 polymer ?
#
loop_
_entity_poly.entity_id
_entity_poly.type
_entity_poly.pdbx_seq_one_letter_code
_entity_poly.pdbx_strand_id
1 'polypeptide(L)'
;MSEPATLTEDQGEYFRDQNAARYSSYPMQPTVEAIFKLNNTFESNMVDIVACGSTMGNLLRFVRDVKIEFRIIIEAVGSTIFFLRREKSPTQTICGVRGYGHTFPEASTTWEPEVKGSESHQRILRYKFAGLTCVVRFEADGYLPQSPISQAGPAFTEDESVEEQLLAALQSSAVTSHRPDDSKRLVVQAGGQYVSQATVFDLKTRSFRRKEDDILGEQLPRLWVSQIPNFILAFHYYGLFNDVRVQDVREDVARWETKNEDSLRQFAALLQSLVGFAMGRPDGRFEVIHEEGGNVLELRELDENMNSVLPASLKDRWCMGSTDAVVPAEVVSRDDVSRLLESEEKLILDWESESEKDFTACSASCGYCGRCSY
;
A
#
# COMPACT_ATOMS: atom_id res chain seq x y z
N MET A 1 16.49 23.92 20.92
CA MET A 1 15.96 23.42 19.65
C MET A 1 16.96 23.84 18.58
N SER A 2 17.55 22.89 17.86
CA SER A 2 18.39 23.20 16.71
C SER A 2 17.57 23.99 15.69
N GLU A 3 18.18 24.99 15.06
CA GLU A 3 17.53 25.67 13.93
C GLU A 3 17.25 24.64 12.82
N PRO A 4 16.09 24.75 12.14
CA PRO A 4 15.76 23.85 11.05
C PRO A 4 16.81 23.98 9.93
N ALA A 5 17.47 22.87 9.61
CA ALA A 5 18.43 22.83 8.53
C ALA A 5 17.72 22.74 7.18
N THR A 6 18.25 23.42 6.17
CA THR A 6 17.77 23.30 4.79
C THR A 6 18.14 21.92 4.25
N LEU A 7 17.14 21.15 3.82
CA LEU A 7 17.35 19.85 3.20
C LEU A 7 17.70 19.98 1.71
N THR A 8 18.46 19.00 1.21
CA THR A 8 18.72 18.84 -0.23
C THR A 8 17.47 18.26 -0.91
N GLU A 9 17.21 18.65 -2.15
CA GLU A 9 16.12 18.09 -2.96
C GLU A 9 16.38 16.61 -3.27
N ASP A 10 15.31 15.83 -3.43
CA ASP A 10 15.34 14.42 -3.80
C ASP A 10 16.11 14.25 -5.14
N GLN A 11 17.12 13.39 -5.17
CA GLN A 11 18.01 13.16 -6.33
C GLN A 11 18.19 11.67 -6.69
N GLY A 12 17.25 10.82 -6.27
CA GLY A 12 17.32 9.36 -6.46
C GLY A 12 16.39 8.81 -7.54
N GLU A 13 16.63 7.54 -7.92
CA GLU A 13 15.66 6.72 -8.63
C GLU A 13 14.76 6.02 -7.62
N TYR A 14 13.46 6.33 -7.65
CA TYR A 14 12.49 5.76 -6.73
C TYR A 14 11.57 4.80 -7.46
N PHE A 15 11.47 3.55 -7.00
CA PHE A 15 10.60 2.55 -7.60
C PHE A 15 9.12 2.82 -7.28
N ARG A 16 8.25 2.63 -8.28
CA ARG A 16 6.78 2.70 -8.14
C ARG A 16 6.22 1.65 -7.19
N ASP A 17 6.86 0.48 -7.11
CA ASP A 17 6.57 -0.59 -6.16
C ASP A 17 7.90 -1.22 -5.68
N GLN A 18 8.26 -0.95 -4.43
CA GLN A 18 9.50 -1.44 -3.82
C GLN A 18 9.56 -2.98 -3.77
N ASN A 19 8.44 -3.66 -3.52
CA ASN A 19 8.40 -5.11 -3.41
C ASN A 19 8.48 -5.76 -4.78
N ALA A 20 7.78 -5.21 -5.78
CA ALA A 20 7.87 -5.72 -7.15
C ALA A 20 9.26 -5.46 -7.74
N ALA A 21 9.88 -4.31 -7.46
CA ALA A 21 11.24 -4.03 -7.90
C ALA A 21 12.22 -5.04 -7.29
N ARG A 22 12.15 -5.28 -5.97
CA ARG A 22 13.15 -6.09 -5.25
C ARG A 22 12.91 -7.59 -5.28
N TYR A 23 11.66 -8.02 -5.51
CA TYR A 23 11.26 -9.41 -5.55
C TYR A 23 10.16 -9.65 -6.60
N SER A 24 10.53 -9.44 -7.85
CA SER A 24 9.64 -9.39 -9.02
C SER A 24 8.86 -10.68 -9.28
N SER A 25 9.43 -11.83 -8.90
CA SER A 25 8.82 -13.14 -9.14
C SER A 25 7.50 -13.31 -8.38
N TYR A 26 7.44 -12.84 -7.13
CA TYR A 26 6.25 -12.95 -6.28
C TYR A 26 6.11 -11.74 -5.33
N PRO A 27 5.63 -10.57 -5.83
CA PRO A 27 5.59 -9.33 -5.04
C PRO A 27 4.70 -9.38 -3.79
N MET A 28 3.78 -10.36 -3.71
CA MET A 28 2.90 -10.60 -2.56
C MET A 28 3.39 -11.70 -1.62
N GLN A 29 4.43 -12.46 -1.98
CA GLN A 29 4.99 -13.49 -1.11
C GLN A 29 5.48 -12.93 0.23
N PRO A 30 6.23 -11.81 0.30
CA PRO A 30 6.66 -11.25 1.58
C PRO A 30 5.50 -10.93 2.52
N THR A 31 4.36 -10.51 1.97
CA THR A 31 3.15 -10.18 2.73
C THR A 31 2.55 -11.43 3.37
N VAL A 32 2.41 -12.51 2.60
CA VAL A 32 1.83 -13.77 3.10
C VAL A 32 2.77 -14.45 4.09
N GLU A 33 4.08 -14.46 3.83
CA GLU A 33 5.07 -15.00 4.77
C GLU A 33 5.06 -14.22 6.09
N ALA A 34 4.97 -12.90 6.05
CA ALA A 34 4.89 -12.07 7.26
C ALA A 34 3.64 -12.38 8.11
N ILE A 35 2.47 -12.56 7.47
CA ILE A 35 1.23 -12.97 8.16
C ILE A 35 1.45 -14.28 8.91
N PHE A 36 1.96 -15.31 8.22
CA PHE A 36 2.15 -16.62 8.82
C PHE A 36 3.30 -16.69 9.82
N LYS A 37 4.28 -15.79 9.71
CA LYS A 37 5.37 -15.67 10.68
C LYS A 37 4.87 -15.02 11.98
N LEU A 38 3.99 -14.03 11.88
CA LEU A 38 3.38 -13.36 13.02
C LEU A 38 2.31 -14.23 13.69
N ASN A 39 1.50 -14.92 12.89
CA ASN A 39 0.44 -15.80 13.35
C ASN A 39 0.38 -17.06 12.47
N ASN A 40 0.91 -18.16 12.96
CA ASN A 40 0.96 -19.42 12.22
C ASN A 40 -0.41 -20.11 12.08
N THR A 41 -1.39 -19.76 12.91
CA THR A 41 -2.78 -20.26 12.87
C THR A 41 -3.74 -19.25 12.21
N PHE A 42 -3.22 -18.30 11.43
CA PHE A 42 -4.03 -17.34 10.72
C PHE A 42 -5.05 -18.04 9.79
N GLU A 43 -6.32 -17.72 9.98
CA GLU A 43 -7.45 -18.24 9.20
C GLU A 43 -7.51 -17.59 7.80
N SER A 44 -6.58 -17.97 6.92
CA SER A 44 -6.50 -17.42 5.55
C SER A 44 -7.73 -17.71 4.71
N ASN A 45 -8.43 -18.82 4.96
CA ASN A 45 -9.68 -19.21 4.31
C ASN A 45 -10.87 -18.29 4.64
N MET A 46 -10.77 -17.48 5.71
CA MET A 46 -11.77 -16.50 6.12
C MET A 46 -11.50 -15.10 5.54
N VAL A 47 -10.56 -14.98 4.59
CA VAL A 47 -10.23 -13.75 3.89
C VAL A 47 -10.82 -13.80 2.47
N ASP A 48 -11.61 -12.79 2.12
CA ASP A 48 -12.22 -12.68 0.80
C ASP A 48 -11.27 -12.00 -0.19
N ILE A 49 -10.57 -10.94 0.25
CA ILE A 49 -9.69 -10.12 -0.61
C ILE A 49 -8.34 -9.93 0.04
N VAL A 50 -7.26 -10.12 -0.73
CA VAL A 50 -5.92 -9.64 -0.38
C VAL A 50 -5.47 -8.62 -1.42
N ALA A 51 -5.13 -7.41 -1.01
CA ALA A 51 -4.79 -6.32 -1.92
C ALA A 51 -3.68 -5.41 -1.33
N CYS A 52 -3.18 -4.48 -2.13
CA CYS A 52 -2.41 -3.36 -1.61
C CYS A 52 -3.26 -2.07 -1.60
N GLY A 53 -2.87 -1.08 -0.80
CA GLY A 53 -3.58 0.19 -0.70
C GLY A 53 -3.68 0.92 -2.04
N SER A 54 -2.69 0.71 -2.93
CA SER A 54 -2.70 1.25 -4.29
C SER A 54 -3.79 0.62 -5.16
N THR A 55 -3.91 -0.72 -5.18
CA THR A 55 -4.95 -1.39 -6.00
C THR A 55 -6.36 -1.06 -5.50
N MET A 56 -6.57 -1.08 -4.18
CA MET A 56 -7.82 -0.64 -3.57
C MET A 56 -8.13 0.83 -3.88
N GLY A 57 -7.12 1.70 -3.75
CA GLY A 57 -7.26 3.13 -4.04
C GLY A 57 -7.56 3.41 -5.51
N ASN A 58 -7.01 2.66 -6.45
CA ASN A 58 -7.26 2.83 -7.89
C ASN A 58 -8.68 2.42 -8.28
N LEU A 59 -9.20 1.31 -7.74
CA LEU A 59 -10.59 0.92 -7.93
C LEU A 59 -11.55 1.92 -7.27
N LEU A 60 -11.20 2.46 -6.11
CA LEU A 60 -11.96 3.53 -5.46
C LEU A 60 -11.95 4.84 -6.28
N ARG A 61 -10.82 5.16 -6.92
CA ARG A 61 -10.71 6.29 -7.86
C ARG A 61 -11.62 6.11 -9.07
N PHE A 62 -11.64 4.91 -9.65
CA PHE A 62 -12.51 4.58 -10.77
C PHE A 62 -13.99 4.86 -10.45
N VAL A 63 -14.52 4.34 -9.32
CA VAL A 63 -15.94 4.59 -8.96
C VAL A 63 -16.24 6.03 -8.59
N ARG A 64 -15.21 6.84 -8.33
CA ARG A 64 -15.30 8.29 -8.07
C ARG A 64 -15.05 9.12 -9.33
N ASP A 65 -15.06 8.50 -10.52
CA ASP A 65 -14.84 9.14 -11.83
C ASP A 65 -13.48 9.86 -11.94
N VAL A 66 -12.46 9.34 -11.26
CA VAL A 66 -11.08 9.84 -11.34
C VAL A 66 -10.36 9.09 -12.46
N LYS A 67 -10.00 9.83 -13.52
CA LYS A 67 -9.49 9.31 -14.78
C LYS A 67 -8.00 9.00 -14.74
N ILE A 68 -7.63 7.92 -14.05
CA ILE A 68 -6.24 7.45 -13.96
C ILE A 68 -6.05 6.11 -14.67
N GLU A 69 -4.95 5.94 -15.40
CA GLU A 69 -4.58 4.63 -15.93
C GLU A 69 -4.16 3.69 -14.79
N PHE A 70 -4.65 2.46 -14.80
CA PHE A 70 -4.11 1.41 -13.93
C PHE A 70 -4.39 0.01 -14.45
N ARG A 71 -3.56 -0.94 -13.99
CA ARG A 71 -3.71 -2.36 -14.29
C ARG A 71 -3.57 -3.19 -13.03
N ILE A 72 -4.45 -4.19 -12.89
CA ILE A 72 -4.50 -5.08 -11.73
C ILE A 72 -4.64 -6.51 -12.23
N ILE A 73 -3.76 -7.38 -11.80
CA ILE A 73 -3.92 -8.82 -11.97
C ILE A 73 -4.78 -9.33 -10.83
N ILE A 74 -5.85 -10.04 -11.17
CA ILE A 74 -6.72 -10.72 -10.22
C ILE A 74 -6.47 -12.22 -10.32
N GLU A 75 -6.29 -12.86 -9.18
CA GLU A 75 -6.05 -14.30 -9.08
C GLU A 75 -6.71 -14.91 -7.83
N ALA A 76 -7.53 -15.94 -8.05
CA ALA A 76 -8.10 -16.74 -6.97
C ALA A 76 -7.06 -17.71 -6.38
N VAL A 77 -6.97 -17.73 -5.05
CA VAL A 77 -6.19 -18.70 -4.27
C VAL A 77 -7.11 -19.29 -3.20
N GLY A 78 -7.67 -20.46 -3.50
CA GLY A 78 -8.73 -21.04 -2.67
C GLY A 78 -9.99 -20.18 -2.73
N SER A 79 -10.49 -19.76 -1.56
CA SER A 79 -11.63 -18.82 -1.43
C SER A 79 -11.22 -17.35 -1.43
N THR A 80 -9.93 -17.03 -1.49
CA THR A 80 -9.44 -15.65 -1.42
C THR A 80 -9.07 -15.12 -2.80
N ILE A 81 -9.45 -13.88 -3.10
CA ILE A 81 -9.08 -13.19 -4.33
C ILE A 81 -7.94 -12.22 -4.08
N PHE A 82 -6.82 -12.43 -4.77
CA PHE A 82 -5.65 -11.56 -4.68
C PHE A 82 -5.67 -10.50 -5.79
N PHE A 83 -5.41 -9.25 -5.41
CA PHE A 83 -5.35 -8.08 -6.29
C PHE A 83 -3.89 -7.61 -6.34
N LEU A 84 -3.19 -8.00 -7.40
CA LEU A 84 -1.79 -7.66 -7.61
C LEU A 84 -1.67 -6.46 -8.56
N ARG A 85 -0.97 -5.43 -8.11
CA ARG A 85 -0.64 -4.27 -8.94
C ARG A 85 0.22 -4.70 -10.13
N ARG A 86 -0.10 -4.21 -11.34
CA ARG A 86 0.70 -4.46 -12.53
C ARG A 86 1.22 -3.16 -13.14
N GLU A 87 2.49 -2.90 -12.90
CA GLU A 87 3.22 -1.79 -13.55
C GLU A 87 3.73 -2.21 -14.94
N LYS A 88 4.20 -1.23 -15.73
CA LYS A 88 4.81 -1.49 -17.05
C LYS A 88 6.07 -2.35 -16.92
N SER A 89 6.82 -2.16 -15.84
CA SER A 89 7.92 -3.02 -15.44
C SER A 89 8.01 -3.12 -13.91
N PRO A 90 8.57 -4.21 -13.35
CA PRO A 90 8.76 -4.33 -11.90
C PRO A 90 9.68 -3.25 -11.33
N THR A 91 10.65 -2.78 -12.12
CA THR A 91 11.60 -1.72 -11.77
C THR A 91 11.16 -0.35 -12.29
N GLN A 92 9.88 -0.17 -12.60
CA GLN A 92 9.38 1.12 -13.08
C GLN A 92 9.66 2.18 -12.02
N THR A 93 10.39 3.23 -12.41
CA THR A 93 10.74 4.34 -11.54
C THR A 93 9.72 5.47 -11.68
N ILE A 94 9.69 6.34 -10.69
CA ILE A 94 9.02 7.63 -10.77
C ILE A 94 10.00 8.58 -11.48
N CYS A 95 9.64 9.04 -12.67
CA CYS A 95 10.48 9.94 -13.45
C CYS A 95 10.41 11.36 -12.88
N GLY A 96 11.57 12.02 -12.81
CA GLY A 96 11.63 13.46 -12.53
C GLY A 96 11.20 13.85 -11.11
N VAL A 97 11.38 12.96 -10.12
CA VAL A 97 11.08 13.25 -8.71
C VAL A 97 11.78 14.53 -8.30
N ARG A 98 10.97 15.52 -7.92
CA ARG A 98 11.40 16.81 -7.38
C ARG A 98 10.76 17.03 -6.03
N GLY A 99 11.31 17.98 -5.29
CA GLY A 99 10.90 18.26 -3.93
C GLY A 99 11.59 17.39 -2.89
N TYR A 100 10.87 17.11 -1.81
CA TYR A 100 11.45 16.64 -0.56
C TYR A 100 10.60 15.52 0.04
N GLY A 101 9.99 14.70 -0.82
CA GLY A 101 9.09 13.62 -0.43
C GLY A 101 9.82 12.47 0.25
N HIS A 102 11.11 12.28 -0.07
CA HIS A 102 11.95 11.23 0.49
C HIS A 102 12.96 11.76 1.51
N THR A 103 13.66 12.84 1.16
CA THR A 103 14.68 13.46 2.03
C THR A 103 14.13 13.98 3.35
N PHE A 104 12.88 14.48 3.40
CA PHE A 104 12.29 14.96 4.64
C PHE A 104 11.96 13.81 5.62
N PRO A 105 11.26 12.73 5.24
CA PRO A 105 11.14 11.54 6.07
C PRO A 105 12.49 11.01 6.55
N GLU A 106 13.48 10.88 5.67
CA GLU A 106 14.82 10.40 6.02
C GLU A 106 15.49 11.26 7.09
N ALA A 107 15.35 12.59 7.01
CA ALA A 107 15.91 13.51 7.98
C ALA A 107 15.10 13.60 9.29
N SER A 108 13.81 13.26 9.25
CA SER A 108 12.86 13.50 10.35
C SER A 108 12.43 12.23 11.10
N THR A 109 12.85 11.06 10.64
CA THR A 109 12.51 9.76 11.22
C THR A 109 13.77 8.93 11.47
N THR A 110 13.66 7.91 12.31
CA THR A 110 14.72 6.92 12.52
C THR A 110 14.12 5.54 12.60
N TRP A 111 14.86 4.55 12.10
CA TRP A 111 14.56 3.15 12.34
C TRP A 111 14.92 2.77 13.79
N GLU A 112 14.12 1.88 14.37
CA GLU A 112 14.51 1.20 15.61
C GLU A 112 15.75 0.34 15.38
N PRO A 113 16.61 0.12 16.40
CA PRO A 113 17.88 -0.58 16.24
C PRO A 113 17.78 -1.94 15.52
N GLU A 114 16.75 -2.73 15.83
CA GLU A 114 16.55 -4.08 15.29
C GLU A 114 16.18 -4.13 13.80
N VAL A 115 15.64 -3.04 13.26
CA VAL A 115 15.18 -2.94 11.86
C VAL A 115 15.95 -1.88 11.08
N LYS A 116 17.07 -1.40 11.64
CA LYS A 116 17.94 -0.43 10.99
C LYS A 116 18.56 -1.02 9.72
N GLY A 117 18.51 -0.25 8.63
CA GLY A 117 18.90 -0.72 7.29
C GLY A 117 17.73 -1.25 6.46
N SER A 118 16.50 -1.17 6.97
CA SER A 118 15.29 -1.41 6.17
C SER A 118 15.09 -0.33 5.11
N GLU A 119 14.55 -0.72 3.96
CA GLU A 119 14.29 0.16 2.82
C GLU A 119 12.85 0.69 2.80
N SER A 120 11.89 -0.05 3.36
CA SER A 120 10.49 0.35 3.44
C SER A 120 9.79 -0.38 4.59
N HIS A 121 8.72 0.21 5.11
CA HIS A 121 7.87 -0.41 6.15
C HIS A 121 6.48 -0.70 5.60
N GLN A 122 6.14 -1.98 5.46
CA GLN A 122 4.84 -2.41 4.94
C GLN A 122 3.94 -2.88 6.08
N ARG A 123 2.82 -2.18 6.29
CA ARG A 123 1.74 -2.57 7.21
C ARG A 123 0.76 -3.51 6.51
N ILE A 124 0.23 -4.48 7.26
CA ILE A 124 -0.80 -5.40 6.79
C ILE A 124 -1.99 -5.30 7.75
N LEU A 125 -3.14 -4.88 7.24
CA LEU A 125 -4.36 -4.74 8.02
C LEU A 125 -5.40 -5.77 7.60
N ARG A 126 -6.16 -6.27 8.56
CA ARG A 126 -7.39 -7.02 8.34
C ARG A 126 -8.57 -6.18 8.78
N TYR A 127 -9.52 -5.91 7.89
CA TYR A 127 -10.76 -5.22 8.23
C TYR A 127 -11.94 -5.77 7.40
N LYS A 128 -13.16 -5.43 7.80
CA LYS A 128 -14.37 -5.76 7.05
C LYS A 128 -14.88 -4.54 6.32
N PHE A 129 -15.20 -4.69 5.04
CA PHE A 129 -15.85 -3.66 4.24
C PHE A 129 -16.99 -4.28 3.43
N ALA A 130 -18.20 -3.75 3.61
CA ALA A 130 -19.40 -4.22 2.90
C ALA A 130 -19.60 -5.76 2.93
N GLY A 131 -19.29 -6.39 4.06
CA GLY A 131 -19.39 -7.85 4.25
C GLY A 131 -18.17 -8.65 3.80
N LEU A 132 -17.23 -8.04 3.07
CA LEU A 132 -15.98 -8.67 2.65
C LEU A 132 -14.90 -8.48 3.72
N THR A 133 -14.22 -9.56 4.08
CA THR A 133 -13.01 -9.54 4.90
C THR A 133 -11.81 -9.27 4.01
N CYS A 134 -11.26 -8.06 4.14
CA CYS A 134 -10.12 -7.59 3.36
C CYS A 134 -8.84 -7.65 4.17
N VAL A 135 -7.76 -8.12 3.55
CA VAL A 135 -6.38 -7.96 4.01
C VAL A 135 -5.68 -6.99 3.07
N VAL A 136 -5.33 -5.81 3.58
CA VAL A 136 -4.75 -4.73 2.78
C VAL A 136 -3.36 -4.38 3.27
N ARG A 137 -2.38 -4.45 2.36
CA ARG A 137 -1.00 -4.02 2.59
C ARG A 137 -0.80 -2.58 2.14
N PHE A 138 -0.09 -1.77 2.92
CA PHE A 138 0.36 -0.45 2.47
C PHE A 138 1.69 -0.08 3.11
N GLU A 139 2.39 0.85 2.47
CA GLU A 139 3.60 1.46 3.01
C GLU A 139 3.22 2.59 3.97
N ALA A 140 3.75 2.55 5.19
CA ALA A 140 3.58 3.60 6.18
C ALA A 140 4.86 4.42 6.33
N ASP A 141 4.72 5.73 6.48
CA ASP A 141 5.87 6.65 6.59
C ASP A 141 6.50 6.62 7.99
N GLY A 142 5.76 6.15 9.01
CA GLY A 142 6.29 5.95 10.35
C GLY A 142 5.21 5.79 11.42
N TYR A 143 5.62 5.95 12.67
CA TYR A 143 4.72 6.02 13.81
C TYR A 143 5.15 7.08 14.81
N LEU A 144 4.17 7.65 15.52
CA LEU A 144 4.42 8.54 16.65
C LEU A 144 4.77 7.71 17.89
N PRO A 145 5.78 8.10 18.67
CA PRO A 145 6.07 7.43 19.94
C PRO A 145 4.86 7.56 20.87
N GLN A 146 4.40 6.44 21.45
CA GLN A 146 3.39 6.50 22.50
C GLN A 146 3.98 7.24 23.71
N SER A 147 3.21 8.14 24.32
CA SER A 147 3.55 8.64 25.65
C SER A 147 3.79 7.44 26.58
N PRO A 148 4.84 7.42 27.45
CA PRO A 148 5.37 6.22 28.10
C PRO A 148 4.47 5.53 29.16
N ILE A 149 3.15 5.51 28.98
CA ILE A 149 2.17 4.99 29.96
C ILE A 149 1.59 3.63 29.53
N SER A 150 2.05 3.00 28.45
CA SER A 150 1.52 1.68 28.07
C SER A 150 2.57 0.73 27.53
N GLN A 151 3.56 0.41 28.36
CA GLN A 151 4.28 -0.86 28.21
C GLN A 151 3.53 -1.97 28.94
N ALA A 152 2.81 -2.79 28.17
CA ALA A 152 2.40 -4.13 28.57
C ALA A 152 2.30 -5.01 27.32
N GLY A 153 3.45 -5.41 26.81
CA GLY A 153 3.61 -6.48 25.82
C GLY A 153 4.81 -7.34 26.23
N PRO A 154 4.80 -8.66 25.99
CA PRO A 154 5.81 -9.57 26.52
C PRO A 154 7.16 -9.31 25.83
N ALA A 155 8.15 -8.92 26.62
CA ALA A 155 9.54 -8.83 26.18
C ALA A 155 10.08 -10.24 25.91
N PHE A 156 10.66 -10.45 24.73
CA PHE A 156 11.47 -11.63 24.44
C PHE A 156 12.90 -11.37 24.93
N THR A 157 13.47 -12.37 25.60
CA THR A 157 14.74 -12.34 26.33
C THR A 157 15.94 -12.10 25.41
N GLU A 158 16.82 -11.18 25.83
CA GLU A 158 18.14 -10.90 25.27
C GLU A 158 19.12 -12.06 25.52
N ASP A 159 20.00 -12.35 24.55
CA ASP A 159 21.41 -12.68 24.84
C ASP A 159 22.38 -12.42 23.66
N GLU A 160 23.49 -11.75 24.02
CA GLU A 160 24.85 -11.55 23.44
C GLU A 160 25.09 -11.35 21.92
N SER A 161 25.53 -10.13 21.51
CA SER A 161 26.94 -9.68 21.49
C SER A 161 27.02 -8.30 20.78
N VAL A 162 27.28 -7.23 21.56
CA VAL A 162 27.08 -5.83 21.11
C VAL A 162 28.27 -5.28 20.31
N GLU A 163 29.43 -5.94 20.37
CA GLU A 163 30.68 -5.37 19.84
C GLU A 163 30.94 -5.69 18.35
N GLU A 164 30.41 -6.79 17.80
CA GLU A 164 30.56 -7.10 16.37
C GLU A 164 29.55 -6.36 15.48
N GLN A 165 28.38 -5.98 16.01
CA GLN A 165 27.34 -5.28 15.26
C GLN A 165 27.67 -3.79 15.00
N LEU A 166 28.45 -3.17 15.88
CA LEU A 166 28.87 -1.76 15.75
C LEU A 166 29.80 -1.51 14.56
N LEU A 167 30.63 -2.48 14.20
CA LEU A 167 31.54 -2.38 13.03
C LEU A 167 30.80 -2.61 11.70
N ALA A 168 29.76 -3.43 11.67
CA ALA A 168 28.90 -3.61 10.50
C ALA A 168 27.95 -2.42 10.26
N ALA A 169 27.50 -1.76 11.33
CA ALA A 169 26.64 -0.56 11.25
C ALA A 169 27.37 0.69 10.69
N LEU A 170 28.69 0.76 10.86
CA LEU A 170 29.51 1.87 10.35
C LEU A 170 29.78 1.77 8.84
N GLN A 171 29.63 0.58 8.23
CA GLN A 171 29.83 0.38 6.79
C GLN A 171 28.55 0.43 5.96
N SER A 172 27.37 0.48 6.60
CA SER A 172 26.05 0.50 5.96
C SER A 172 25.34 1.86 6.00
N SER A 173 26.05 2.92 6.41
CA SER A 173 25.48 4.27 6.59
C SER A 173 25.23 5.05 5.27
N ALA A 174 25.12 4.34 4.15
CA ALA A 174 24.62 4.88 2.90
C ALA A 174 23.65 3.85 2.31
N VAL A 175 22.36 4.20 2.27
CA VAL A 175 21.34 3.45 1.52
C VAL A 175 21.67 3.65 0.04
N THR A 176 22.53 2.78 -0.49
CA THR A 176 22.77 2.71 -1.93
C THR A 176 21.57 2.03 -2.58
N SER A 177 21.11 2.56 -3.72
CA SER A 177 20.10 1.93 -4.56
C SER A 177 20.58 0.53 -5.01
N HIS A 178 20.29 -0.50 -4.21
CA HIS A 178 20.68 -1.86 -4.55
C HIS A 178 19.81 -2.34 -5.72
N ARG A 179 20.46 -2.66 -6.84
CA ARG A 179 19.81 -3.33 -7.98
C ARG A 179 19.22 -4.66 -7.50
N PRO A 180 17.97 -4.98 -7.87
CA PRO A 180 17.35 -6.26 -7.53
C PRO A 180 18.19 -7.43 -8.05
N ASP A 181 18.45 -8.41 -7.19
CA ASP A 181 19.09 -9.67 -7.56
C ASP A 181 18.02 -10.77 -7.51
N ASP A 182 17.42 -11.06 -8.68
CA ASP A 182 16.36 -12.07 -8.84
C ASP A 182 16.82 -13.50 -8.49
N SER A 183 18.11 -13.73 -8.19
CA SER A 183 18.65 -15.04 -7.83
C SER A 183 18.50 -15.43 -6.35
N LYS A 184 18.13 -14.48 -5.47
CA LYS A 184 18.10 -14.72 -4.03
C LYS A 184 16.71 -15.14 -3.55
N ARG A 185 16.67 -16.29 -2.87
CA ARG A 185 15.49 -16.77 -2.13
C ARG A 185 15.09 -15.75 -1.06
N LEU A 186 13.79 -15.48 -0.92
CA LEU A 186 13.26 -14.64 0.15
C LEU A 186 13.69 -15.19 1.52
N VAL A 187 14.37 -14.35 2.30
CA VAL A 187 14.78 -14.64 3.68
C VAL A 187 13.85 -13.89 4.63
N VAL A 188 13.25 -14.61 5.57
CA VAL A 188 12.32 -14.03 6.55
C VAL A 188 13.00 -14.04 7.92
N GLN A 189 13.15 -12.84 8.51
CA GLN A 189 13.71 -12.64 9.84
C GLN A 189 12.66 -12.02 10.76
N ALA A 190 12.74 -12.35 12.05
CA ALA A 190 11.96 -11.66 13.07
C ALA A 190 12.79 -10.50 13.61
N GLY A 191 12.15 -9.35 13.83
CA GLY A 191 12.78 -8.17 14.39
C GLY A 191 11.77 -7.05 14.60
N GLY A 192 12.09 -6.15 15.53
CA GLY A 192 11.22 -5.06 15.95
C GLY A 192 10.08 -5.53 16.85
N GLN A 193 9.17 -4.59 17.15
CA GLN A 193 8.06 -4.79 18.08
C GLN A 193 6.72 -4.45 17.45
N TYR A 194 5.64 -4.97 18.05
CA TYR A 194 4.30 -4.60 17.63
C TYR A 194 4.02 -3.12 17.93
N VAL A 195 3.76 -2.35 16.87
CA VAL A 195 3.38 -0.94 16.98
C VAL A 195 1.89 -0.80 16.67
N SER A 196 1.15 -0.20 17.61
CA SER A 196 -0.30 0.04 17.45
C SER A 196 -0.62 0.80 16.17
N GLN A 197 -1.70 0.41 15.48
CA GLN A 197 -2.19 1.14 14.32
C GLN A 197 -2.58 2.59 14.66
N ALA A 198 -2.97 2.85 15.91
CA ALA A 198 -3.37 4.18 16.38
C ALA A 198 -2.26 5.23 16.31
N THR A 199 -0.99 4.83 16.23
CA THR A 199 0.16 5.75 16.18
C THR A 199 0.76 5.90 14.80
N VAL A 200 0.30 5.12 13.81
CA VAL A 200 0.82 5.19 12.44
C VAL A 200 0.46 6.54 11.82
N PHE A 201 1.37 7.10 11.03
CA PHE A 201 1.12 8.30 10.25
C PHE A 201 1.46 8.12 8.77
N ASP A 202 0.81 8.94 7.93
CA ASP A 202 1.24 9.24 6.56
C ASP A 202 1.79 10.68 6.54
N LEU A 203 2.81 10.91 5.74
CA LEU A 203 3.54 12.16 5.65
C LEU A 203 3.45 12.71 4.23
N LYS A 204 3.21 14.03 4.12
CA LYS A 204 3.35 14.76 2.86
C LYS A 204 4.17 16.02 3.05
N THR A 205 5.03 16.28 2.08
CA THR A 205 5.73 17.56 1.95
C THR A 205 5.09 18.41 0.86
N ARG A 206 4.98 19.72 1.10
CA ARG A 206 4.45 20.66 0.12
C ARG A 206 5.23 21.97 0.15
N SER A 207 5.36 22.60 -1.01
CA SER A 207 5.83 23.98 -1.06
C SER A 207 4.89 24.87 -0.26
N PHE A 208 5.43 25.86 0.47
CA PHE A 208 4.64 26.87 1.16
C PHE A 208 3.66 27.62 0.22
N ARG A 209 3.90 27.60 -1.09
CA ARG A 209 2.99 28.16 -2.11
C ARG A 209 1.64 27.43 -2.17
N ARG A 210 1.58 26.17 -1.75
CA ARG A 210 0.37 25.33 -1.73
C ARG A 210 -0.29 25.31 -0.34
N LYS A 211 -0.02 26.29 0.51
CA LYS A 211 -0.50 26.30 1.91
C LYS A 211 -2.01 26.50 2.05
N GLU A 212 -2.63 27.12 1.05
CA GLU A 212 -4.08 27.33 0.99
C GLU A 212 -4.82 26.17 0.30
N ASP A 213 -4.10 25.21 -0.29
CA ASP A 213 -4.71 24.05 -0.93
C ASP A 213 -5.24 23.07 0.13
N ASP A 214 -6.35 22.40 -0.16
CA ASP A 214 -6.90 21.36 0.72
C ASP A 214 -6.11 20.05 0.57
N ILE A 215 -4.85 20.03 1.03
CA ILE A 215 -3.95 18.87 0.92
C ILE A 215 -4.45 17.67 1.74
N LEU A 216 -5.20 17.90 2.82
CA LEU A 216 -5.73 16.81 3.63
C LEU A 216 -6.90 16.12 2.92
N GLY A 217 -7.91 16.86 2.45
CA GLY A 217 -9.10 16.28 1.78
C GLY A 217 -8.73 15.43 0.57
N GLU A 218 -7.73 15.93 -0.13
CA GLU A 218 -6.87 15.34 -1.13
C GLU A 218 -6.31 13.93 -0.77
N GLN A 219 -5.88 13.70 0.49
CA GLN A 219 -5.35 12.42 0.98
C GLN A 219 -6.38 11.52 1.68
N LEU A 220 -7.54 12.05 2.11
CA LEU A 220 -8.54 11.29 2.88
C LEU A 220 -8.94 9.93 2.27
N PRO A 221 -9.13 9.76 0.94
CA PRO A 221 -9.42 8.44 0.36
C PRO A 221 -8.32 7.41 0.61
N ARG A 222 -7.04 7.82 0.50
CA ARG A 222 -5.89 6.95 0.77
C ARG A 222 -5.85 6.56 2.24
N LEU A 223 -6.00 7.54 3.12
CA LEU A 223 -6.00 7.34 4.58
C LEU A 223 -7.17 6.47 5.04
N TRP A 224 -8.32 6.57 4.38
CA TRP A 224 -9.46 5.68 4.60
C TRP A 224 -9.13 4.25 4.17
N VAL A 225 -8.55 4.01 2.99
CA VAL A 225 -8.16 2.64 2.55
C VAL A 225 -7.12 2.01 3.49
N SER A 226 -6.14 2.80 3.94
CA SER A 226 -5.03 2.35 4.80
C SER A 226 -5.34 2.43 6.30
N GLN A 227 -6.50 2.97 6.68
CA GLN A 227 -6.91 3.17 8.08
C GLN A 227 -5.82 3.87 8.91
N ILE A 228 -5.18 4.90 8.33
CA ILE A 228 -4.12 5.68 8.98
C ILE A 228 -4.77 6.85 9.76
N PRO A 229 -4.58 6.94 11.08
CA PRO A 229 -5.26 7.94 11.90
C PRO A 229 -4.51 9.27 12.02
N ASN A 230 -3.20 9.32 11.72
CA ASN A 230 -2.38 10.52 11.85
C ASN A 230 -1.85 10.97 10.49
N PHE A 231 -1.86 12.29 10.26
CA PHE A 231 -1.32 12.90 9.05
C PHE A 231 -0.31 13.98 9.40
N ILE A 232 0.88 13.89 8.82
CA ILE A 232 1.93 14.89 8.97
C ILE A 232 2.05 15.68 7.67
N LEU A 233 1.77 16.97 7.74
CA LEU A 233 1.94 17.89 6.62
C LEU A 233 3.07 18.86 6.90
N ALA A 234 4.14 18.76 6.13
CA ALA A 234 5.34 19.57 6.29
C ALA A 234 5.49 20.55 5.12
N PHE A 235 5.36 21.84 5.41
CA PHE A 235 5.56 22.90 4.42
C PHE A 235 7.00 23.38 4.39
N HIS A 236 7.53 23.56 3.18
CA HIS A 236 8.89 24.05 2.97
C HIS A 236 8.97 25.30 2.08
N TYR A 237 10.01 26.09 2.30
CA TYR A 237 10.49 27.11 1.38
C TYR A 237 11.88 26.70 0.89
N TYR A 238 11.97 26.13 -0.31
CA TYR A 238 13.23 25.62 -0.90
C TYR A 238 14.03 24.72 0.06
N GLY A 239 13.39 23.71 0.65
CA GLY A 239 14.03 22.74 1.53
C GLY A 239 14.11 23.15 3.00
N LEU A 240 13.76 24.40 3.34
CA LEU A 240 13.64 24.84 4.73
C LEU A 240 12.23 24.57 5.26
N PHE A 241 12.11 23.67 6.23
CA PHE A 241 10.84 23.25 6.84
C PHE A 241 10.58 23.96 8.17
N ASN A 242 9.71 24.98 8.14
CA ASN A 242 9.39 25.79 9.32
C ASN A 242 7.94 25.60 9.82
N ASP A 243 7.11 24.87 9.08
CA ASP A 243 5.69 24.63 9.40
C ASP A 243 5.40 23.13 9.20
N VAL A 244 5.58 22.36 10.27
CA VAL A 244 5.27 20.92 10.31
C VAL A 244 4.06 20.72 11.20
N ARG A 245 2.99 20.18 10.61
CA ARG A 245 1.71 19.99 11.29
C ARG A 245 1.47 18.51 11.48
N VAL A 246 1.37 18.08 12.73
CA VAL A 246 0.96 16.73 13.11
C VAL A 246 -0.52 16.77 13.46
N GLN A 247 -1.35 16.02 12.74
CA GLN A 247 -2.81 16.08 12.86
C GLN A 247 -3.38 14.69 13.10
N ASP A 248 -4.29 14.57 14.05
CA ASP A 248 -5.19 13.42 14.15
C ASP A 248 -6.37 13.66 13.21
N VAL A 249 -6.54 12.77 12.24
CA VAL A 249 -7.47 12.95 11.11
C VAL A 249 -8.61 11.94 11.14
N ARG A 250 -8.82 11.24 12.26
CA ARG A 250 -9.88 10.23 12.40
C ARG A 250 -11.26 10.81 12.12
N GLU A 251 -11.53 12.02 12.65
CA GLU A 251 -12.81 12.68 12.40
C GLU A 251 -12.95 13.14 10.94
N ASP A 252 -11.86 13.59 10.30
CA ASP A 252 -11.87 13.96 8.89
C ASP A 252 -12.16 12.76 7.99
N VAL A 253 -11.54 11.61 8.28
CA VAL A 253 -11.79 10.35 7.57
C VAL A 253 -13.24 9.90 7.76
N ALA A 254 -13.78 9.98 8.97
CA ALA A 254 -15.18 9.63 9.25
C ALA A 254 -16.18 10.56 8.52
N ARG A 255 -15.89 11.86 8.46
CA ARG A 255 -16.67 12.82 7.68
C ARG A 255 -16.58 12.53 6.18
N TRP A 256 -15.38 12.21 5.69
CA TRP A 256 -15.17 11.84 4.29
C TRP A 256 -15.94 10.57 3.93
N GLU A 257 -15.92 9.54 4.78
CA GLU A 257 -16.68 8.31 4.58
C GLU A 257 -18.18 8.59 4.46
N THR A 258 -18.73 9.38 5.39
CA THR A 258 -20.14 9.78 5.38
C THR A 258 -20.50 10.54 4.10
N LYS A 259 -19.64 11.48 3.66
CA LYS A 259 -19.86 12.27 2.43
C LYS A 259 -19.75 11.42 1.16
N ASN A 260 -18.97 10.35 1.17
CA ASN A 260 -18.71 9.50 -0.01
C ASN A 260 -19.49 8.17 0.04
N GLU A 261 -20.55 8.07 0.86
CA GLU A 261 -21.27 6.82 1.09
C GLU A 261 -21.76 6.15 -0.22
N ASP A 262 -22.29 6.93 -1.16
CA ASP A 262 -22.75 6.41 -2.46
C ASP A 262 -21.59 5.84 -3.30
N SER A 263 -20.46 6.55 -3.36
CA SER A 263 -19.26 6.04 -4.02
C SER A 263 -18.72 4.78 -3.33
N LEU A 264 -18.82 4.69 -2.01
CA LEU A 264 -18.41 3.50 -1.24
C LEU A 264 -19.36 2.31 -1.48
N ARG A 265 -20.67 2.55 -1.67
CA ARG A 265 -21.61 1.50 -2.10
C ARG A 265 -21.27 0.99 -3.50
N GLN A 266 -20.93 1.88 -4.43
CA GLN A 266 -20.46 1.50 -5.77
C GLN A 266 -19.14 0.73 -5.70
N PHE A 267 -18.21 1.18 -4.85
CA PHE A 267 -16.95 0.48 -4.60
C PHE A 267 -17.19 -0.94 -4.09
N ALA A 268 -18.10 -1.10 -3.12
CA ALA A 268 -18.49 -2.41 -2.61
C ALA A 268 -19.07 -3.31 -3.70
N ALA A 269 -19.99 -2.79 -4.51
CA ALA A 269 -20.58 -3.54 -5.63
C ALA A 269 -19.52 -3.96 -6.67
N LEU A 270 -18.54 -3.08 -6.95
CA LEU A 270 -17.42 -3.39 -7.83
C LEU A 270 -16.56 -4.51 -7.27
N LEU A 271 -16.15 -4.44 -6.00
CA LEU A 271 -15.34 -5.48 -5.36
C LEU A 271 -16.07 -6.83 -5.37
N GLN A 272 -17.35 -6.85 -5.01
CA GLN A 272 -18.18 -8.06 -5.04
C GLN A 272 -18.32 -8.63 -6.46
N SER A 273 -18.45 -7.76 -7.47
CA SER A 273 -18.51 -8.17 -8.88
C SER A 273 -17.20 -8.80 -9.34
N LEU A 274 -16.06 -8.20 -9.00
CA LEU A 274 -14.73 -8.74 -9.34
C LEU A 274 -14.47 -10.07 -8.62
N VAL A 275 -14.87 -10.19 -7.35
CA VAL A 275 -14.77 -11.45 -6.60
C VAL A 275 -15.65 -12.53 -7.23
N GLY A 276 -16.91 -12.21 -7.51
CA GLY A 276 -17.84 -13.16 -8.15
C GLY A 276 -17.36 -13.59 -9.54
N PHE A 277 -16.82 -12.66 -10.32
CA PHE A 277 -16.25 -12.97 -11.63
C PHE A 277 -15.02 -13.87 -11.51
N ALA A 278 -14.10 -13.60 -10.57
CA ALA A 278 -12.95 -14.45 -10.32
C ALA A 278 -13.37 -15.88 -9.94
N MET A 279 -14.32 -16.02 -9.02
CA MET A 279 -14.81 -17.33 -8.55
C MET A 279 -15.58 -18.11 -9.63
N GLY A 280 -16.20 -17.41 -10.58
CA GLY A 280 -16.93 -18.04 -11.69
C GLY A 280 -16.03 -18.54 -12.82
N ARG A 281 -14.73 -18.18 -12.84
CA ARG A 281 -13.80 -18.57 -13.89
C ARG A 281 -13.08 -19.89 -13.56
N PRO A 282 -12.85 -20.78 -14.55
CA PRO A 282 -12.10 -22.02 -14.33
C PRO A 282 -10.65 -21.81 -13.86
N ASP A 283 -9.99 -20.77 -14.37
CA ASP A 283 -8.61 -20.41 -14.03
C ASP A 283 -8.52 -19.44 -12.84
N GLY A 284 -9.65 -18.85 -12.43
CA GLY A 284 -9.72 -17.83 -11.39
C GLY A 284 -8.90 -16.57 -11.66
N ARG A 285 -8.50 -16.33 -12.91
CA ARG A 285 -7.42 -15.38 -13.25
C ARG A 285 -7.80 -14.48 -14.41
N PHE A 286 -7.53 -13.18 -14.28
CA PHE A 286 -7.75 -12.18 -15.32
C PHE A 286 -7.04 -10.86 -14.99
N GLU A 287 -6.96 -9.96 -15.96
CA GLU A 287 -6.47 -8.60 -15.77
C GLU A 287 -7.64 -7.60 -15.78
N VAL A 288 -7.62 -6.66 -14.84
CA VAL A 288 -8.45 -5.45 -14.85
C VAL A 288 -7.61 -4.30 -15.38
N ILE A 289 -8.15 -3.58 -16.37
CA ILE A 289 -7.51 -2.41 -16.96
C ILE A 289 -8.48 -1.24 -16.93
N HIS A 290 -7.96 -0.09 -16.52
CA HIS A 290 -8.58 1.21 -16.74
C HIS A 290 -7.62 2.04 -17.58
N GLU A 291 -8.03 2.39 -18.80
CA GLU A 291 -7.25 3.24 -19.70
C GLU A 291 -7.46 4.71 -19.33
N GLU A 292 -6.45 5.55 -19.60
CA GLU A 292 -6.57 6.99 -19.36
C GLU A 292 -7.73 7.60 -20.17
N GLY A 293 -8.57 8.39 -19.49
CA GLY A 293 -9.76 8.98 -20.11
C GLY A 293 -10.92 8.03 -20.39
N GLY A 294 -10.75 6.73 -20.10
CA GLY A 294 -11.80 5.72 -20.17
C GLY A 294 -12.89 5.92 -19.09
N ASN A 295 -14.07 5.35 -19.35
CA ASN A 295 -15.19 5.33 -18.40
C ASN A 295 -15.59 3.89 -18.02
N VAL A 296 -14.79 2.90 -18.43
CA VAL A 296 -15.10 1.47 -18.28
C VAL A 296 -13.89 0.73 -17.75
N LEU A 297 -14.14 -0.28 -16.91
CA LEU A 297 -13.13 -1.27 -16.57
C LEU A 297 -13.18 -2.42 -17.56
N GLU A 298 -12.05 -2.69 -18.20
CA GLU A 298 -11.90 -3.83 -19.08
C GLU A 298 -11.39 -5.03 -18.30
N LEU A 299 -12.02 -6.19 -18.53
CA LEU A 299 -11.56 -7.47 -18.01
C LEU A 299 -10.93 -8.25 -19.17
N ARG A 300 -9.61 -8.45 -19.13
CA ARG A 300 -8.85 -9.13 -20.19
C ARG A 300 -8.30 -10.47 -19.70
N GLU A 301 -8.16 -11.42 -20.62
CA GLU A 301 -7.48 -12.68 -20.33
C GLU A 301 -5.98 -12.44 -20.10
N LEU A 302 -5.37 -13.22 -19.19
CA LEU A 302 -3.94 -13.15 -18.93
C LEU A 302 -3.18 -14.05 -19.91
N ASP A 303 -1.97 -13.61 -20.28
CA ASP A 303 -1.01 -14.46 -20.98
C ASP A 303 -0.61 -15.64 -20.08
N GLU A 304 -0.49 -16.85 -20.66
CA GLU A 304 -0.09 -18.08 -19.97
C GLU A 304 1.27 -17.94 -19.27
N ASN A 305 2.14 -17.06 -19.76
CA ASN A 305 3.48 -16.82 -19.20
C ASN A 305 3.48 -15.91 -17.96
N MET A 306 2.34 -15.39 -17.54
CA MET A 306 2.26 -14.51 -16.37
C MET A 306 2.43 -15.29 -15.08
N ASN A 307 3.44 -14.89 -14.29
CA ASN A 307 3.70 -15.45 -12.97
C ASN A 307 2.44 -15.42 -12.10
N SER A 308 2.29 -16.48 -11.33
CA SER A 308 1.28 -16.62 -10.29
C SER A 308 1.53 -15.62 -9.15
N VAL A 309 0.47 -15.16 -8.49
CA VAL A 309 0.57 -14.20 -7.37
C VAL A 309 1.41 -14.71 -6.19
N LEU A 310 1.48 -16.02 -6.00
CA LEU A 310 2.26 -16.69 -4.96
C LEU A 310 2.94 -17.96 -5.51
N PRO A 311 4.04 -18.44 -4.90
CA PRO A 311 4.57 -19.78 -5.17
C PRO A 311 3.54 -20.86 -4.83
N ALA A 312 3.59 -21.99 -5.55
CA ALA A 312 2.64 -23.09 -5.39
C ALA A 312 2.52 -23.57 -3.93
N SER A 313 3.66 -23.80 -3.24
CA SER A 313 3.65 -24.24 -1.84
C SER A 313 2.98 -23.26 -0.89
N LEU A 314 3.07 -21.95 -1.17
CA LEU A 314 2.45 -20.92 -0.34
C LEU A 314 0.97 -20.75 -0.65
N LYS A 315 0.55 -20.99 -1.91
CA LYS A 315 -0.87 -21.14 -2.25
C LYS A 315 -1.50 -22.32 -1.51
N ASP A 316 -0.86 -23.48 -1.54
CA ASP A 316 -1.36 -24.66 -0.86
C ASP A 316 -1.51 -24.39 0.64
N ARG A 317 -0.50 -23.74 1.25
CA ARG A 317 -0.57 -23.30 2.65
C ARG A 317 -1.72 -22.31 2.90
N TRP A 318 -1.91 -21.34 2.00
CA TRP A 318 -3.02 -20.38 2.12
C TRP A 318 -4.38 -21.08 2.03
N CYS A 319 -4.55 -22.01 1.10
CA CYS A 319 -5.78 -22.76 0.88
C CYS A 319 -6.14 -23.69 2.05
N MET A 320 -5.14 -24.25 2.75
CA MET A 320 -5.40 -25.10 3.91
C MET A 320 -6.05 -24.35 5.09
N GLY A 321 -5.86 -23.03 5.19
CA GLY A 321 -6.43 -22.23 6.28
C GLY A 321 -5.85 -22.59 7.65
N SER A 322 -6.56 -22.18 8.71
CA SER A 322 -6.29 -22.70 10.06
C SER A 322 -6.89 -24.09 10.20
N THR A 323 -6.09 -25.07 10.63
CA THR A 323 -6.54 -26.44 10.89
C THR A 323 -7.31 -26.59 12.21
N ASP A 324 -7.45 -25.52 12.99
CA ASP A 324 -8.16 -25.54 14.27
C ASP A 324 -9.63 -25.18 14.05
N ALA A 325 -10.48 -26.21 14.05
CA ALA A 325 -11.93 -26.08 13.89
C ALA A 325 -12.55 -25.24 15.03
N VAL A 326 -13.18 -24.10 14.69
CA VAL A 326 -14.06 -23.35 15.61
C VAL A 326 -15.46 -23.23 15.00
N VAL A 327 -16.42 -23.67 15.80
CA VAL A 327 -17.86 -23.79 15.52
C VAL A 327 -18.51 -22.40 15.49
N PRO A 328 -19.36 -22.03 14.51
CA PRO A 328 -20.00 -20.71 14.48
C PRO A 328 -21.16 -20.61 15.47
N ALA A 329 -21.15 -19.56 16.30
CA ALA A 329 -22.31 -19.10 17.06
C ALA A 329 -23.05 -17.99 16.30
N GLU A 330 -24.33 -17.88 16.62
CA GLU A 330 -25.44 -17.41 15.79
C GLU A 330 -25.50 -15.91 15.45
N VAL A 331 -26.26 -15.67 14.38
CA VAL A 331 -26.61 -14.41 13.73
C VAL A 331 -27.62 -13.62 14.57
N VAL A 332 -27.43 -12.30 14.69
CA VAL A 332 -28.49 -11.37 15.10
C VAL A 332 -28.69 -10.29 14.02
N SER A 333 -29.97 -10.04 13.75
CA SER A 333 -30.56 -9.36 12.61
C SER A 333 -30.33 -7.85 12.53
N ARG A 334 -30.36 -7.35 11.29
CA ARG A 334 -30.44 -5.95 10.85
C ARG A 334 -31.91 -5.52 10.74
N ASP A 335 -32.23 -4.26 11.02
CA ASP A 335 -33.31 -3.51 10.35
C ASP A 335 -33.06 -1.99 10.44
N ASP A 336 -33.06 -1.34 9.25
CA ASP A 336 -33.47 0.03 8.85
C ASP A 336 -32.84 1.28 9.53
N VAL A 337 -32.53 2.40 8.86
CA VAL A 337 -33.38 3.23 7.99
C VAL A 337 -32.52 4.21 7.14
N SER A 338 -33.03 4.50 5.96
CA SER A 338 -32.57 5.37 4.85
C SER A 338 -32.84 6.90 4.94
N ARG A 339 -32.29 7.67 3.95
CA ARG A 339 -32.74 8.98 3.31
C ARG A 339 -32.15 10.29 3.92
N LEU A 340 -31.57 11.32 3.24
CA LEU A 340 -31.62 11.98 1.89
C LEU A 340 -30.25 12.71 1.61
N LEU A 341 -29.68 12.74 0.39
CA LEU A 341 -29.75 13.78 -0.70
C LEU A 341 -29.63 15.24 -0.19
N GLU A 342 -28.81 16.19 -0.68
CA GLU A 342 -28.25 16.51 -2.02
C GLU A 342 -27.15 17.60 -1.84
N SER A 343 -26.07 17.60 -2.64
CA SER A 343 -25.48 18.79 -3.31
C SER A 343 -24.16 18.43 -3.99
N GLU A 344 -24.15 18.56 -5.33
CA GLU A 344 -22.99 18.35 -6.19
C GLU A 344 -22.11 19.60 -6.21
N GLU A 345 -20.81 19.43 -5.97
CA GLU A 345 -19.79 20.32 -6.50
C GLU A 345 -18.64 19.47 -7.04
N LYS A 346 -18.42 19.61 -8.34
CA LYS A 346 -17.51 18.81 -9.16
C LYS A 346 -16.10 19.40 -9.04
N LEU A 347 -15.31 18.89 -8.09
CA LEU A 347 -13.88 19.19 -7.99
C LEU A 347 -13.08 18.16 -8.77
N ILE A 348 -12.51 18.62 -9.88
CA ILE A 348 -11.55 17.89 -10.72
C ILE A 348 -10.28 17.68 -9.88
N LEU A 349 -10.03 16.42 -9.51
CA LEU A 349 -8.93 15.99 -8.66
C LEU A 349 -7.84 15.35 -9.52
N ASP A 350 -6.76 16.09 -9.75
CA ASP A 350 -5.52 15.62 -10.37
C ASP A 350 -4.57 15.11 -9.29
N TRP A 351 -4.22 13.81 -9.34
CA TRP A 351 -3.42 13.15 -8.32
C TRP A 351 -2.59 11.99 -8.84
N GLU A 352 -1.62 12.34 -9.66
CA GLU A 352 -0.21 11.89 -9.69
C GLU A 352 0.34 12.17 -11.10
N SER A 353 0.40 13.45 -11.47
CA SER A 353 1.21 13.89 -12.61
C SER A 353 2.18 14.97 -12.15
N GLU A 354 3.38 14.54 -11.74
CA GLU A 354 4.54 15.38 -12.05
C GLU A 354 4.96 15.05 -13.49
N SER A 355 4.64 16.00 -14.36
CA SER A 355 5.13 16.21 -15.73
C SER A 355 4.46 15.46 -16.88
N GLU A 356 3.81 16.26 -17.74
CA GLU A 356 3.64 15.99 -19.15
C GLU A 356 4.98 15.58 -19.81
N LYS A 357 4.97 14.45 -20.52
CA LYS A 357 5.43 14.33 -21.91
C LYS A 357 5.03 12.98 -22.49
N ASP A 358 4.12 13.08 -23.45
CA ASP A 358 3.76 12.06 -24.44
C ASP A 358 5.01 11.46 -25.11
N PHE A 359 5.14 10.14 -25.01
CA PHE A 359 5.98 9.34 -25.91
C PHE A 359 5.23 8.07 -26.33
N THR A 360 4.03 8.25 -26.89
CA THR A 360 3.40 7.20 -27.69
C THR A 360 4.12 7.08 -29.04
N ALA A 361 5.13 6.22 -29.08
CA ALA A 361 5.65 5.67 -30.33
C ALA A 361 5.90 4.16 -30.17
N CYS A 362 4.83 3.37 -30.08
CA CYS A 362 4.91 1.94 -30.34
C CYS A 362 4.80 1.72 -31.86
N SER A 363 5.93 1.40 -32.50
CA SER A 363 5.92 0.76 -33.82
C SER A 363 5.51 -0.72 -33.68
N ALA A 364 4.92 -1.28 -34.74
CA ALA A 364 4.24 -2.57 -34.78
C ALA A 364 5.14 -3.83 -34.62
N SER A 365 6.26 -3.75 -33.91
CA SER A 365 7.24 -4.85 -33.78
C SER A 365 7.64 -5.21 -32.34
N CYS A 366 6.99 -4.66 -31.31
CA CYS A 366 7.24 -5.08 -29.91
C CYS A 366 6.30 -6.23 -29.52
N GLY A 367 6.78 -7.47 -29.65
CA GLY A 367 6.16 -8.66 -29.07
C GLY A 367 6.33 -8.65 -27.56
N TYR A 368 5.21 -8.53 -26.85
CA TYR A 368 5.07 -8.29 -25.42
C TYR A 368 5.47 -9.53 -24.58
N CYS A 369 6.70 -9.59 -24.05
CA CYS A 369 7.19 -10.67 -23.18
C CYS A 369 7.81 -10.19 -21.85
N GLY A 370 7.63 -8.91 -21.48
CA GLY A 370 8.09 -8.37 -20.20
C GLY A 370 9.62 -8.30 -20.03
N ARG A 371 10.42 -8.44 -21.10
CA ARG A 371 11.89 -8.33 -21.07
C ARG A 371 12.46 -7.09 -21.77
N CYS A 372 11.64 -6.14 -22.17
CA CYS A 372 12.13 -4.96 -22.88
C CYS A 372 12.60 -3.90 -21.88
N SER A 373 13.92 -3.86 -21.65
CA SER A 373 14.61 -2.75 -21.02
C SER A 373 14.94 -1.70 -22.07
N TYR A 374 14.13 -0.64 -22.17
CA TYR A 374 14.54 0.66 -22.70
C TYR A 374 13.80 1.78 -22.00
#